data_AF-D9TLT9-F1
#
_entry.id   AF-D9TLT9-F1
#
_cell.length_a   1.000
_cell.length_b   1.000
_cell.length_c   1.000
_cell.angle_alpha   90.00
_cell.angle_beta   90.00
_cell.angle_gamma   90.00
#
_symmetry.space_group_name_H-M   'P 1'
#
loop_
_entity.id
_entity.type
_entity.pdbx_description
1 polymer ?
#
loop_
_entity_poly.entity_id
_entity_poly.type
_entity_poly.pdbx_seq_one_letter_code
_entity_poly.pdbx_strand_id
1 'polypeptide(L)'
;MSFTLGLILYIVSTLLVIMTSVKWTKWIKLSNTSDEILTSFLFSITEILLINIVLGILLKMLYPIYLFIFVAVLFIATCFYLKDWSFNIKLKSIINFFRDVKFGPLLIILSFMTIIGVIWVVYITLIYPPYGTDELMYHLVGPVEWMKHGMIFNIHQDYISQWINWYPKNTEILFLWNMIFFKSDVIVDGTQLIFALIGIIGIYGIGRKIGLNKYYSLCAGLLFFLTPIVFIQSKTDYIDVAFSVMVILSLNFLIHLYKEFSLKYVYLFSLTVAFMSGMKGSGPIYAVILLTLLFVVLIKHRYDVSFKDLAYGLSIYILFSITLGAFWYYRTWYFYENPIYPFTLSFHGITIFKGLGTAKQIIFDPNLLPQMKNMGYFKQIYFSWYENFNFLKGYSYDTRIGGFGAIWYIIAMPAILIFILKSIIDRKWVNIFFAISTGILFLVSSENWWSRYVIFIVALGYVAISYIVQNVKFTRIVVPIIIALVTFSFVVSIKGYLPVNISSRETFYELRKTPILDRSTYMANPFYGNDMSFLKGVRNKNIAYFLHAYIYPLYGEGLSNNLFYLGNVKNESSFKEYIDKNKIDYAIVAKGSIYDKYLRNDRKFTLVYNGKQHDVYRLIK
;
A
#
# COMPACT_ATOMS: atom_id res chain seq x y z
N MET A 1 -15.56 10.47 22.03
CA MET A 1 -14.67 11.50 21.47
C MET A 1 -15.39 12.16 20.31
N SER A 2 -15.52 13.48 20.32
CA SER A 2 -16.14 14.20 19.18
C SER A 2 -15.22 14.15 17.96
N PHE A 3 -15.80 14.33 16.77
CA PHE A 3 -15.02 14.42 15.53
C PHE A 3 -13.95 15.52 15.59
N THR A 4 -14.30 16.69 16.12
CA THR A 4 -13.36 17.82 16.27
C THR A 4 -12.16 17.47 17.14
N LEU A 5 -12.38 16.80 18.28
CA LEU A 5 -11.28 16.36 19.14
C LEU A 5 -10.43 15.29 18.43
N GLY A 6 -11.07 14.35 17.73
CA GLY A 6 -10.38 13.36 16.91
C GLY A 6 -9.48 13.98 15.85
N LEU A 7 -10.00 14.97 15.11
CA LEU A 7 -9.24 15.70 14.09
C LEU A 7 -8.04 16.44 14.68
N ILE A 8 -8.22 17.13 15.82
CA ILE A 8 -7.12 17.81 16.52
C ILE A 8 -6.05 16.81 16.93
N LEU A 9 -6.44 15.69 17.57
CA LEU A 9 -5.50 14.65 17.98
C LEU A 9 -4.77 14.04 16.80
N TYR A 10 -5.45 13.77 15.68
CA TYR A 10 -4.84 13.26 14.46
C TYR A 10 -3.78 14.22 13.90
N ILE A 11 -4.13 15.50 13.74
CA ILE A 11 -3.22 16.52 13.19
C ILE A 11 -2.01 16.69 14.11
N VAL A 12 -2.24 16.88 15.41
CA VAL A 12 -1.15 17.11 16.37
C VAL A 12 -0.25 15.87 16.48
N SER A 13 -0.81 14.67 16.59
CA SER A 13 -0.02 13.43 16.68
C SER A 13 0.83 13.24 15.41
N THR A 14 0.24 13.44 14.23
CA THR A 14 0.95 13.30 12.95
C THR A 14 2.07 14.34 12.82
N LEU A 15 1.83 15.59 13.24
CA LEU A 15 2.86 16.63 13.25
C LEU A 15 4.01 16.29 14.20
N LEU A 16 3.71 15.79 15.41
CA LEU A 16 4.73 15.38 16.37
C LEU A 16 5.60 14.24 15.84
N VAL A 17 5.02 13.22 15.21
CA VAL A 17 5.77 12.13 14.53
C VAL A 17 6.70 12.69 13.44
N ILE A 18 6.17 13.54 12.56
CA ILE A 18 6.97 14.16 11.48
C ILE A 18 8.12 14.97 12.07
N MET A 19 7.86 15.72 13.14
CA MET A 19 8.87 16.53 13.81
C MET A 19 9.96 15.70 14.46
N THR A 20 9.61 14.66 15.21
CA THR A 20 10.55 13.68 15.77
C THR A 20 11.43 13.12 14.67
N SER A 21 10.81 12.69 13.57
CA SER A 21 11.49 12.11 12.42
C SER A 21 12.45 13.08 11.70
N VAL A 22 12.05 14.33 11.52
CA VAL A 22 12.90 15.38 10.92
C VAL A 22 14.10 15.69 11.81
N LYS A 23 13.93 15.70 13.14
CA LYS A 23 15.04 15.93 14.08
C LYS A 23 16.06 14.81 14.02
N TRP A 24 15.63 13.56 14.07
CA TRP A 24 16.50 12.39 13.91
C TRP A 24 17.20 12.37 12.55
N THR A 25 16.50 12.76 11.48
CA THR A 25 17.09 12.85 10.14
C THR A 25 18.21 13.89 10.08
N LYS A 26 18.00 15.08 10.65
CA LYS A 26 19.04 16.12 10.72
C LYS A 26 20.25 15.66 11.51
N TRP A 27 20.03 14.90 12.59
CA TRP A 27 21.11 14.35 13.41
C TRP A 27 22.01 13.39 12.63
N ILE A 28 21.46 12.62 11.68
CA ILE A 28 22.24 11.72 10.80
C ILE A 28 23.16 12.48 9.84
N LYS A 29 22.84 13.75 9.51
CA LYS A 29 23.61 14.61 8.58
C LYS A 29 23.82 13.96 7.22
N LEU A 30 22.72 13.79 6.47
CA LEU A 30 22.75 13.26 5.10
C LEU A 30 23.23 14.31 4.10
N SER A 31 23.80 13.85 2.98
CA SER A 31 24.44 14.73 2.00
C SER A 31 23.46 15.45 1.06
N ASN A 32 22.25 14.91 0.88
CA ASN A 32 21.28 15.42 -0.09
C ASN A 32 19.89 15.63 0.52
N THR A 33 19.23 16.73 0.16
CA THR A 33 17.88 17.08 0.64
C THR A 33 16.82 16.02 0.28
N SER A 34 16.93 15.37 -0.88
CA SER A 34 15.99 14.29 -1.23
C SER A 34 16.10 13.13 -0.26
N ASP A 35 17.32 12.74 0.13
CA ASP A 35 17.55 11.66 1.08
C ASP A 35 17.10 12.08 2.49
N GLU A 36 17.21 13.36 2.86
CA GLU A 36 16.62 13.89 4.11
C GLU A 36 15.08 13.74 4.12
N ILE A 37 14.39 14.08 3.03
CA ILE A 37 12.93 13.94 2.96
C ILE A 37 12.52 12.46 3.04
N LEU A 38 13.18 11.59 2.27
CA LEU A 38 12.91 10.15 2.26
C LEU A 38 13.16 9.52 3.64
N THR A 39 14.23 9.94 4.32
CA THR A 39 14.57 9.46 5.67
C THR A 39 13.57 9.94 6.72
N SER A 40 13.12 11.20 6.63
CA SER A 40 12.10 11.73 7.54
C SER A 40 10.79 10.97 7.38
N PHE A 41 10.41 10.65 6.14
CA PHE A 41 9.25 9.80 5.88
C PHE A 41 9.42 8.39 6.43
N LEU A 42 10.58 7.75 6.17
CA LEU A 42 10.90 6.41 6.67
C LEU A 42 10.84 6.32 8.20
N PHE A 43 11.39 7.33 8.90
CA PHE A 43 11.30 7.40 10.36
C PHE A 43 9.87 7.61 10.83
N SER A 44 9.07 8.42 10.12
CA SER A 44 7.69 8.67 10.50
C SER A 44 6.85 7.40 10.46
N ILE A 45 6.93 6.64 9.36
CA ILE A 45 6.19 5.38 9.22
C ILE A 45 6.71 4.29 10.17
N THR A 46 8.01 4.29 10.47
CA THR A 46 8.62 3.35 11.43
C THR A 46 8.16 3.65 12.86
N GLU A 47 8.12 4.93 13.24
CA GLU A 47 7.63 5.39 14.54
C GLU A 47 6.16 5.00 14.72
N ILE A 48 5.30 5.29 13.72
CA ILE A 48 3.88 4.88 13.74
C ILE A 48 3.77 3.36 13.90
N LEU A 49 4.53 2.58 13.14
CA LEU A 49 4.51 1.12 13.22
C LEU A 49 4.86 0.61 14.62
N LEU A 50 5.98 1.08 15.17
CA LEU A 50 6.47 0.65 16.49
C LEU A 50 5.49 0.99 17.60
N ILE A 51 4.95 2.22 17.61
CA ILE A 51 4.01 2.67 18.64
C ILE A 51 2.73 1.83 18.59
N ASN A 52 2.19 1.57 17.40
CA ASN A 52 0.98 0.76 17.25
C ASN A 52 1.22 -0.69 17.68
N ILE A 53 2.38 -1.29 17.37
CA ILE A 53 2.73 -2.63 17.84
C ILE A 53 2.85 -2.66 19.38
N VAL A 54 3.55 -1.70 19.98
CA VAL A 54 3.71 -1.63 21.45
C VAL A 54 2.36 -1.44 22.13
N LEU A 55 1.56 -0.46 21.72
CA LEU A 55 0.25 -0.19 22.31
C LEU A 55 -0.77 -1.30 22.02
N GLY A 56 -0.74 -1.85 20.82
CA GLY A 56 -1.70 -2.85 20.36
C GLY A 56 -1.45 -4.24 20.90
N ILE A 57 -0.19 -4.64 21.09
CA ILE A 57 0.17 -6.02 21.44
C ILE A 57 0.64 -6.11 22.89
N LEU A 58 1.62 -5.29 23.27
CA LEU A 58 2.23 -5.38 24.59
C LEU A 58 1.31 -4.79 25.65
N LEU A 59 0.74 -3.61 25.39
CA LEU A 59 -0.07 -2.88 26.37
C LEU A 59 -1.58 -3.12 26.24
N LYS A 60 -2.06 -3.50 25.04
CA LYS A 60 -3.49 -3.66 24.73
C LYS A 60 -4.31 -2.41 25.06
N MET A 61 -3.75 -1.23 24.74
CA MET A 61 -4.30 0.09 25.01
C MET A 61 -4.30 0.95 23.74
N LEU A 62 -4.64 0.35 22.61
CA LEU A 62 -4.62 0.98 21.29
C LEU A 62 -5.84 1.90 21.10
N TYR A 63 -5.80 3.04 21.79
CA TYR A 63 -6.81 4.09 21.68
C TYR A 63 -6.17 5.43 21.32
N PRO A 64 -6.93 6.37 20.70
CA PRO A 64 -6.39 7.65 20.23
C PRO A 64 -5.60 8.45 21.27
N ILE A 65 -6.08 8.46 22.52
CA ILE A 65 -5.45 9.24 23.59
C ILE A 65 -4.08 8.67 23.97
N TYR A 66 -3.93 7.34 24.01
CA TYR A 66 -2.65 6.71 24.35
C TYR A 66 -1.65 6.82 23.20
N LEU A 67 -2.12 6.75 21.95
CA LEU A 67 -1.29 7.06 20.78
C LEU A 67 -0.72 8.49 20.86
N PHE A 68 -1.59 9.47 21.14
CA PHE A 68 -1.18 10.86 21.32
C PHE A 68 -0.15 11.01 22.46
N ILE A 69 -0.42 10.44 23.63
CA ILE A 69 0.50 10.51 24.78
C ILE A 69 1.87 9.91 24.42
N PHE A 70 1.89 8.73 23.79
CA PHE A 70 3.14 8.06 23.48
C PHE A 70 3.99 8.85 22.48
N VAL A 71 3.37 9.40 21.44
CA VAL A 71 4.04 10.29 20.47
C VAL A 71 4.53 11.57 21.14
N ALA A 72 3.73 12.19 22.02
CA ALA A 72 4.14 13.39 22.74
C ALA A 72 5.36 13.12 23.65
N VAL A 73 5.37 12.00 24.37
CA VAL A 73 6.50 11.57 25.20
C VAL A 73 7.74 11.34 24.35
N LEU A 74 7.63 10.64 23.22
CA LEU A 74 8.76 10.41 22.31
C LEU A 74 9.32 11.70 21.71
N PHE A 75 8.45 12.62 21.33
CA PHE A 75 8.86 13.94 20.85
C PHE A 75 9.60 14.73 21.93
N ILE A 76 9.06 14.80 23.14
CA ILE A 76 9.67 15.49 24.28
C ILE A 76 11.04 14.86 24.60
N ALA A 77 11.11 13.53 24.69
CA ALA A 77 12.35 12.80 24.93
C ALA A 77 13.41 13.09 23.84
N THR A 78 12.98 13.15 22.58
CA THR A 78 13.85 13.51 21.44
C THR A 78 14.37 14.93 21.56
N CYS A 79 13.52 15.90 21.91
CA CYS A 79 13.93 17.29 22.12
C CYS A 79 14.94 17.43 23.26
N PHE A 80 14.74 16.72 24.37
CA PHE A 80 15.70 16.67 25.48
C PHE A 80 17.04 16.04 25.06
N TYR A 81 17.00 14.88 24.41
CA TYR A 81 18.21 14.15 24.01
C TYR A 81 19.05 14.94 22.99
N LEU A 82 18.41 15.51 21.97
CA LEU A 82 19.08 16.28 20.92
C LEU A 82 19.36 17.74 21.32
N LYS A 83 18.86 18.18 22.49
CA LYS A 83 18.93 19.57 22.96
C LYS A 83 18.43 20.58 21.92
N ASP A 84 17.41 20.20 21.15
CA ASP A 84 16.83 21.02 20.09
C ASP A 84 15.30 21.07 20.25
N TRP A 85 14.81 22.22 20.72
CA TRP A 85 13.38 22.51 20.83
C TRP A 85 12.83 23.31 19.64
N SER A 86 13.67 23.57 18.63
CA SER A 86 13.27 24.40 17.49
C SER A 86 12.30 23.67 16.56
N PHE A 87 11.33 24.42 16.04
CA PHE A 87 10.35 23.99 15.04
C PHE A 87 10.78 24.46 13.65
N ASN A 88 12.01 24.11 13.24
CA ASN A 88 12.55 24.59 11.97
C ASN A 88 12.47 23.53 10.87
N ILE A 89 11.38 23.54 10.09
CA ILE A 89 11.37 22.86 8.79
C ILE A 89 12.20 23.72 7.83
N LYS A 90 13.10 23.12 7.03
CA LYS A 90 13.96 23.83 6.07
C LYS A 90 13.16 24.39 4.87
N LEU A 91 12.13 25.22 5.10
CA LEU A 91 11.34 25.85 4.05
C LEU A 91 12.24 26.60 3.05
N LYS A 92 13.29 27.27 3.53
CA LYS A 92 14.30 27.93 2.69
C LYS A 92 14.97 26.98 1.70
N SER A 93 15.24 25.72 2.08
CA SER A 93 15.84 24.74 1.18
C SER A 93 14.89 24.33 0.05
N ILE A 94 13.59 24.24 0.36
CA ILE A 94 12.54 23.94 -0.63
C ILE A 94 12.37 25.13 -1.59
N ILE A 95 12.32 26.35 -1.06
CA ILE A 95 12.22 27.58 -1.86
C ILE A 95 13.44 27.72 -2.78
N ASN A 96 14.66 27.54 -2.24
CA ASN A 96 15.88 27.57 -3.04
C ASN A 96 15.88 26.48 -4.12
N PHE A 97 15.38 25.28 -3.80
CA PHE A 97 15.23 24.21 -4.77
C PHE A 97 14.38 24.65 -5.97
N PHE A 98 13.18 25.20 -5.74
CA PHE A 98 12.30 25.64 -6.83
C PHE A 98 12.85 26.85 -7.58
N ARG A 99 13.60 27.73 -6.91
CA ARG A 99 14.29 28.85 -7.57
C ARG A 99 15.36 28.38 -8.56
N ASP A 100 16.06 27.30 -8.23
CA ASP A 100 17.15 26.76 -9.05
C ASP A 100 16.68 25.87 -10.21
N VAL A 101 15.41 25.45 -10.22
CA VAL A 101 14.85 24.60 -11.28
C VAL A 101 14.40 25.47 -12.44
N LYS A 102 14.99 25.27 -13.61
CA LYS A 102 14.52 25.90 -14.85
C LYS A 102 13.24 25.22 -15.33
N PHE A 103 12.11 25.92 -15.29
CA PHE A 103 10.82 25.40 -15.74
C PHE A 103 10.68 25.44 -17.27
N GLY A 104 10.83 24.28 -17.90
CA GLY A 104 10.48 24.04 -19.31
C GLY A 104 9.04 23.51 -19.49
N PRO A 105 8.52 23.48 -20.73
CA PRO A 105 7.12 23.11 -21.02
C PRO A 105 6.71 21.74 -20.46
N LEU A 106 7.59 20.73 -20.59
CA LEU A 106 7.34 19.39 -20.07
C LEU A 106 7.10 19.43 -18.55
N LEU A 107 8.00 20.06 -17.79
CA LEU A 107 7.87 20.10 -16.34
C LEU A 107 6.62 20.88 -15.90
N ILE A 108 6.29 21.99 -16.56
CA ILE A 108 5.09 22.78 -16.25
C ILE A 108 3.85 21.92 -16.42
N ILE A 109 3.71 21.24 -17.56
CA ILE A 109 2.54 20.42 -17.85
C ILE A 109 2.45 19.22 -16.90
N LEU A 110 3.56 18.49 -16.68
CA LEU A 110 3.58 17.38 -15.73
C LEU A 110 3.24 17.83 -14.30
N SER A 111 3.73 19.00 -13.88
CA SER A 111 3.43 19.57 -12.55
C SER A 111 1.97 19.95 -12.43
N PHE A 112 1.41 20.61 -13.45
CA PHE A 112 -0.01 20.98 -13.50
C PHE A 112 -0.92 19.75 -13.43
N MET A 113 -0.64 18.73 -14.25
CA MET A 113 -1.38 17.46 -14.23
C MET A 113 -1.26 16.76 -12.88
N THR A 114 -0.07 16.76 -12.28
CA THR A 114 0.15 16.16 -10.95
C THR A 114 -0.66 16.88 -9.88
N ILE A 115 -0.67 18.23 -9.89
CA ILE A 115 -1.45 19.03 -8.95
C ILE A 115 -2.95 18.75 -9.13
N ILE A 116 -3.46 18.74 -10.36
CA ILE A 116 -4.85 18.38 -10.64
C ILE A 116 -5.14 16.95 -10.17
N GLY A 117 -4.24 16.01 -10.42
CA GLY A 117 -4.37 14.62 -10.00
C GLY A 117 -4.44 14.49 -8.48
N VAL A 118 -3.57 15.18 -7.73
CA VAL A 118 -3.60 15.19 -6.27
C VAL A 118 -4.92 15.78 -5.76
N ILE A 119 -5.36 16.91 -6.31
CA ILE A 119 -6.66 17.53 -5.95
C ILE A 119 -7.81 16.55 -6.24
N TRP A 120 -7.77 15.87 -7.38
CA TRP A 120 -8.77 14.88 -7.78
C TRP A 120 -8.81 13.69 -6.82
N VAL A 121 -7.65 13.12 -6.47
CA VAL A 121 -7.55 12.01 -5.51
C VAL A 121 -8.11 12.43 -4.15
N VAL A 122 -7.67 13.58 -3.61
CA VAL A 122 -8.18 14.09 -2.33
C VAL A 122 -9.68 14.31 -2.38
N TYR A 123 -10.19 14.92 -3.47
CA TYR A 123 -11.61 15.15 -3.66
C TYR A 123 -12.41 13.83 -3.66
N ILE A 124 -11.94 12.82 -4.39
CA ILE A 124 -12.61 11.51 -4.48
C ILE A 124 -12.49 10.73 -3.17
N THR A 125 -11.36 10.78 -2.46
CA THR A 125 -11.20 10.20 -1.12
C THR A 125 -12.23 10.78 -0.14
N LEU A 126 -12.41 12.11 -0.15
CA LEU A 126 -13.37 12.75 0.75
C LEU A 126 -14.83 12.47 0.39
N ILE A 127 -15.13 12.02 -0.84
CA ILE A 127 -16.51 11.78 -1.30
C ILE A 127 -16.89 10.30 -1.21
N TYR A 128 -16.04 9.42 -1.69
CA TYR A 128 -16.35 8.00 -1.85
C TYR A 128 -15.67 7.16 -0.78
N PRO A 129 -16.43 6.31 -0.06
CA PRO A 129 -15.85 5.35 0.88
C PRO A 129 -14.96 4.31 0.15
N PRO A 130 -14.21 3.49 0.91
CA PRO A 130 -13.51 2.31 0.39
C PRO A 130 -14.38 1.48 -0.56
N TYR A 131 -13.82 1.04 -1.70
CA TYR A 131 -14.55 0.27 -2.73
C TYR A 131 -13.76 -0.86 -3.40
N GLY A 132 -12.45 -0.95 -3.17
CA GLY A 132 -11.57 -1.96 -3.75
C GLY A 132 -11.85 -3.36 -3.20
N THR A 133 -11.76 -4.38 -4.06
CA THR A 133 -12.05 -5.77 -3.70
C THR A 133 -11.20 -6.27 -2.51
N ASP A 134 -9.88 -6.28 -2.65
CA ASP A 134 -8.96 -6.72 -1.58
C ASP A 134 -9.02 -5.83 -0.33
N GLU A 135 -9.23 -4.54 -0.53
CA GLU A 135 -9.42 -3.53 0.52
C GLU A 135 -10.53 -3.94 1.49
N LEU A 136 -11.71 -4.25 0.93
CA LEU A 136 -12.91 -4.63 1.66
C LEU A 136 -12.91 -6.09 2.13
N MET A 137 -12.20 -6.97 1.42
CA MET A 137 -12.12 -8.38 1.75
C MET A 137 -11.19 -8.61 2.96
N TYR A 138 -10.01 -7.97 3.01
CA TYR A 138 -9.04 -8.27 4.07
C TYR A 138 -8.08 -7.17 4.52
N HIS A 139 -7.85 -6.09 3.76
CA HIS A 139 -6.91 -5.06 4.22
C HIS A 139 -7.49 -4.19 5.34
N LEU A 140 -8.75 -3.77 5.25
CA LEU A 140 -9.35 -2.86 6.24
C LEU A 140 -10.02 -3.54 7.43
N VAL A 141 -10.36 -4.83 7.33
CA VAL A 141 -11.02 -5.56 8.43
C VAL A 141 -10.13 -5.60 9.68
N GLY A 142 -8.82 -5.87 9.49
CA GLY A 142 -7.82 -5.85 10.56
C GLY A 142 -7.84 -4.53 11.34
N PRO A 143 -7.53 -3.40 10.69
CA PRO A 143 -7.62 -2.06 11.26
C PRO A 143 -8.92 -1.78 12.03
N VAL A 144 -10.09 -2.13 11.48
CA VAL A 144 -11.37 -1.90 12.16
C VAL A 144 -11.47 -2.70 13.46
N GLU A 145 -11.20 -4.00 13.40
CA GLU A 145 -11.28 -4.86 14.58
C GLU A 145 -10.29 -4.44 15.67
N TRP A 146 -9.06 -4.08 15.30
CA TRP A 146 -8.04 -3.64 16.26
C TRP A 146 -8.40 -2.31 16.91
N MET A 147 -8.92 -1.35 16.12
CA MET A 147 -9.42 -0.07 16.63
C MET A 147 -10.58 -0.27 17.60
N LYS A 148 -11.51 -1.18 17.31
CA LYS A 148 -12.70 -1.42 18.15
C LYS A 148 -12.35 -2.12 19.46
N HIS A 149 -11.41 -3.06 19.43
CA HIS A 149 -11.00 -3.82 20.60
C HIS A 149 -9.84 -3.20 21.38
N GLY A 150 -9.18 -2.17 20.85
CA GLY A 150 -8.04 -1.52 21.51
C GLY A 150 -6.79 -2.40 21.57
N MET A 151 -6.68 -3.42 20.70
CA MET A 151 -5.54 -4.32 20.65
C MET A 151 -5.37 -4.96 19.28
N ILE A 152 -4.15 -5.38 18.94
CA ILE A 152 -3.87 -6.14 17.72
C ILE A 152 -3.94 -7.64 18.06
N PHE A 153 -4.82 -8.37 17.38
CA PHE A 153 -5.07 -9.79 17.64
C PHE A 153 -5.41 -10.56 16.35
N ASN A 154 -5.52 -11.89 16.46
CA ASN A 154 -6.02 -12.73 15.37
C ASN A 154 -7.55 -12.67 15.34
N ILE A 155 -8.09 -12.30 14.18
CA ILE A 155 -9.53 -12.18 14.02
C ILE A 155 -10.07 -13.57 13.67
N HIS A 156 -10.84 -14.18 14.57
CA HIS A 156 -11.35 -15.54 14.39
C HIS A 156 -12.46 -15.58 13.32
N GLN A 157 -12.15 -16.07 12.11
CA GLN A 157 -13.08 -16.24 10.99
C GLN A 157 -12.70 -17.45 10.11
N ASP A 158 -13.58 -17.84 9.18
CA ASP A 158 -13.39 -18.97 8.26
C ASP A 158 -12.37 -18.77 7.14
N TYR A 159 -12.16 -19.83 6.36
CA TYR A 159 -11.19 -19.99 5.27
C TYR A 159 -11.05 -18.79 4.30
N ILE A 160 -12.14 -18.23 3.78
CA ILE A 160 -12.10 -17.13 2.77
C ILE A 160 -11.58 -15.82 3.40
N SER A 161 -11.80 -15.64 4.71
CA SER A 161 -11.35 -14.48 5.48
C SER A 161 -9.99 -14.69 6.15
N GLN A 162 -9.29 -15.80 5.92
CA GLN A 162 -8.00 -16.01 6.57
C GLN A 162 -6.87 -15.11 6.02
N TRP A 163 -7.02 -14.53 4.83
CA TRP A 163 -6.11 -13.49 4.30
C TRP A 163 -5.99 -12.27 5.24
N ILE A 164 -7.00 -12.04 6.09
CA ILE A 164 -6.98 -11.01 7.14
C ILE A 164 -5.83 -11.28 8.13
N ASN A 165 -5.56 -12.55 8.44
CA ASN A 165 -4.58 -12.93 9.46
C ASN A 165 -3.24 -13.37 8.88
N TRP A 166 -3.22 -13.95 7.68
CA TRP A 166 -2.02 -14.57 7.07
C TRP A 166 -1.04 -13.56 6.50
N TYR A 167 -1.54 -12.50 5.86
CA TYR A 167 -0.65 -11.53 5.25
C TYR A 167 0.00 -10.64 6.30
N PRO A 168 1.26 -10.23 6.09
CA PRO A 168 1.91 -9.26 6.94
C PRO A 168 1.24 -7.88 6.78
N LYS A 169 1.25 -7.07 7.84
CA LYS A 169 0.32 -5.93 8.00
C LYS A 169 0.97 -4.57 8.25
N ASN A 170 2.24 -4.36 7.88
CA ASN A 170 2.91 -3.07 8.13
C ASN A 170 2.20 -1.89 7.44
N THR A 171 1.58 -2.11 6.27
CA THR A 171 0.84 -1.04 5.58
C THR A 171 -0.51 -0.80 6.25
N GLU A 172 -1.18 -1.86 6.68
CA GLU A 172 -2.46 -1.80 7.38
C GLU A 172 -2.37 -1.10 8.74
N ILE A 173 -1.21 -1.09 9.39
CA ILE A 173 -0.98 -0.26 10.58
C ILE A 173 -1.06 1.25 10.24
N LEU A 174 -0.67 1.64 9.02
CA LEU A 174 -0.84 3.02 8.56
C LEU A 174 -2.30 3.34 8.21
N PHE A 175 -3.04 2.36 7.69
CA PHE A 175 -4.49 2.48 7.52
C PHE A 175 -5.17 2.69 8.88
N LEU A 176 -4.80 1.88 9.88
CA LEU A 176 -5.27 2.03 11.27
C LEU A 176 -4.97 3.44 11.82
N TRP A 177 -3.77 3.97 11.61
CA TRP A 177 -3.42 5.33 12.05
C TRP A 177 -4.38 6.38 11.48
N ASN A 178 -4.78 6.23 10.21
CA ASN A 178 -5.69 7.15 9.54
C ASN A 178 -7.17 6.95 9.93
N MET A 179 -7.52 5.84 10.58
CA MET A 179 -8.89 5.55 11.02
C MET A 179 -9.12 5.83 12.51
N ILE A 180 -8.15 5.50 13.36
CA ILE A 180 -8.33 5.38 14.82
C ILE A 180 -8.80 6.67 15.48
N PHE A 181 -8.32 7.82 15.04
CA PHE A 181 -8.67 9.13 15.59
C PHE A 181 -10.08 9.58 15.20
N PHE A 182 -10.60 9.15 14.05
CA PHE A 182 -11.94 9.51 13.57
C PHE A 182 -13.00 8.47 13.93
N LYS A 183 -12.57 7.22 14.20
CA LYS A 183 -13.43 6.04 14.25
C LYS A 183 -14.23 5.87 12.96
N SER A 184 -13.59 6.15 11.83
CA SER A 184 -14.18 6.16 10.50
C SER A 184 -13.09 5.97 9.45
N ASP A 185 -13.49 5.64 8.24
CA ASP A 185 -12.67 5.40 7.06
C ASP A 185 -12.60 6.61 6.11
N VAL A 186 -13.07 7.80 6.51
CA VAL A 186 -13.13 9.00 5.65
C VAL A 186 -11.85 9.28 4.84
N ILE A 187 -10.68 9.03 5.42
CA ILE A 187 -9.39 9.38 4.80
C ILE A 187 -8.51 8.17 4.51
N VAL A 188 -8.97 6.95 4.79
CA VAL A 188 -8.09 5.76 4.81
C VAL A 188 -7.54 5.42 3.42
N ASP A 189 -8.38 5.41 2.38
CA ASP A 189 -7.95 5.19 0.99
C ASP A 189 -6.94 6.22 0.48
N GLY A 190 -6.84 7.38 1.15
CA GLY A 190 -5.86 8.43 0.83
C GLY A 190 -4.44 8.09 1.32
N THR A 191 -4.24 7.00 2.04
CA THR A 191 -2.93 6.60 2.58
C THR A 191 -1.91 6.39 1.46
N GLN A 192 -2.31 5.74 0.36
CA GLN A 192 -1.42 5.44 -0.77
C GLN A 192 -0.95 6.71 -1.51
N LEU A 193 -1.74 7.79 -1.49
CA LEU A 193 -1.34 9.06 -2.09
C LEU A 193 -0.03 9.59 -1.48
N ILE A 194 0.15 9.47 -0.17
CA ILE A 194 1.38 9.91 0.51
C ILE A 194 2.58 9.12 -0.02
N PHE A 195 2.43 7.80 -0.16
CA PHE A 195 3.49 6.97 -0.76
C PHE A 195 3.75 7.34 -2.22
N ALA A 196 2.72 7.56 -3.03
CA ALA A 196 2.87 7.96 -4.43
C ALA A 196 3.68 9.27 -4.55
N LEU A 197 3.42 10.26 -3.70
CA LEU A 197 4.17 11.52 -3.62
C LEU A 197 5.62 11.30 -3.15
N ILE A 198 5.85 10.41 -2.18
CA ILE A 198 7.21 10.02 -1.77
C ILE A 198 7.95 9.30 -2.90
N GLY A 199 7.25 8.52 -3.73
CA GLY A 199 7.79 7.89 -4.94
C GLY A 199 8.38 8.91 -5.92
N ILE A 200 7.74 10.07 -6.09
CA ILE A 200 8.28 11.19 -6.89
C ILE A 200 9.66 11.59 -6.37
N ILE A 201 9.80 11.76 -5.05
CA ILE A 201 11.06 12.17 -4.39
C ILE A 201 12.11 11.06 -4.45
N GLY A 202 11.70 9.80 -4.31
CA GLY A 202 12.57 8.63 -4.46
C GLY A 202 13.20 8.55 -5.85
N ILE A 203 12.38 8.66 -6.89
CA ILE A 203 12.83 8.63 -8.29
C ILE A 203 13.65 9.87 -8.63
N TYR A 204 13.27 11.05 -8.12
CA TYR A 204 14.10 12.24 -8.20
C TYR A 204 15.50 11.97 -7.61
N GLY A 205 15.57 11.39 -6.41
CA GLY A 205 16.82 11.03 -5.74
C GLY A 205 17.69 10.06 -6.55
N ILE A 206 17.08 9.04 -7.14
CA ILE A 206 17.75 8.09 -8.05
C ILE A 206 18.29 8.86 -9.27
N GLY A 207 17.45 9.66 -9.93
CA GLY A 207 17.82 10.47 -11.09
C GLY A 207 19.05 11.35 -10.84
N ARG A 208 19.11 11.99 -9.67
CA ARG A 208 20.27 12.80 -9.26
C ARG A 208 21.53 11.96 -9.08
N LYS A 209 21.42 10.76 -8.51
CA LYS A 209 22.58 9.88 -8.25
C LYS A 209 23.21 9.33 -9.54
N ILE A 210 22.41 9.12 -10.58
CA ILE A 210 22.83 8.61 -11.90
C ILE A 210 23.20 9.74 -12.91
N GLY A 211 23.11 11.01 -12.50
CA GLY A 211 23.59 12.15 -13.29
C GLY A 211 22.54 12.93 -14.09
N LEU A 212 21.24 12.70 -13.87
CA LEU A 212 20.20 13.58 -14.40
C LEU A 212 20.24 14.94 -13.68
N ASN A 213 20.03 16.04 -14.39
CA ASN A 213 19.89 17.37 -13.80
C ASN A 213 18.58 17.49 -12.96
N LYS A 214 18.40 18.57 -12.19
CA LYS A 214 17.21 18.74 -11.33
C LYS A 214 15.90 18.67 -12.13
N TYR A 215 15.86 19.26 -13.32
CA TYR A 215 14.69 19.29 -14.20
C TYR A 215 14.27 17.89 -14.64
N TYR A 216 15.18 17.12 -15.25
CA TYR A 216 14.86 15.78 -15.76
C TYR A 216 14.62 14.76 -14.65
N SER A 217 15.27 14.93 -13.48
CA SER A 217 14.98 14.11 -12.30
C SER A 217 13.56 14.34 -11.80
N LEU A 218 13.08 15.59 -11.80
CA LEU A 218 11.73 15.93 -11.38
C LEU A 218 10.70 15.42 -12.41
N CYS A 219 10.96 15.57 -13.71
CA CYS A 219 10.11 14.98 -14.75
C CYS A 219 9.96 13.46 -14.56
N ALA A 220 11.05 12.73 -14.28
CA ALA A 220 10.99 11.28 -14.05
C ALA A 220 10.10 10.93 -12.84
N GLY A 221 10.22 11.68 -11.74
CA GLY A 221 9.37 11.51 -10.57
C GLY A 221 7.89 11.82 -10.84
N LEU A 222 7.58 12.91 -11.54
CA LEU A 222 6.19 13.26 -11.86
C LEU A 222 5.52 12.24 -12.79
N LEU A 223 6.27 11.67 -13.75
CA LEU A 223 5.77 10.59 -14.61
C LEU A 223 5.35 9.34 -13.82
N PHE A 224 6.03 9.04 -12.70
CA PHE A 224 5.64 7.94 -11.81
C PHE A 224 4.25 8.16 -11.21
N PHE A 225 3.97 9.34 -10.65
CA PHE A 225 2.63 9.63 -10.12
C PHE A 225 1.56 9.58 -11.21
N LEU A 226 1.88 10.07 -12.41
CA LEU A 226 0.97 10.09 -13.57
C LEU A 226 0.84 8.74 -14.29
N THR A 227 1.50 7.68 -13.79
CA THR A 227 1.28 6.32 -14.28
C THR A 227 -0.13 5.87 -13.91
N PRO A 228 -0.95 5.37 -14.85
CA PRO A 228 -2.36 5.05 -14.58
C PRO A 228 -2.60 4.20 -13.33
N ILE A 229 -1.83 3.12 -13.15
CA ILE A 229 -1.97 2.24 -11.98
C ILE A 229 -1.58 2.94 -10.66
N VAL A 230 -0.53 3.78 -10.67
CA VAL A 230 -0.08 4.54 -9.49
C VAL A 230 -1.12 5.59 -9.12
N PHE A 231 -1.60 6.32 -10.13
CA PHE A 231 -2.62 7.33 -9.95
C PHE A 231 -3.85 6.67 -9.35
N ILE A 232 -4.47 5.69 -10.02
CA ILE A 232 -5.72 5.06 -9.59
C ILE A 232 -5.60 4.42 -8.20
N GLN A 233 -4.51 3.69 -7.92
CA GLN A 233 -4.31 3.08 -6.60
C GLN A 233 -3.99 4.09 -5.49
N SER A 234 -3.74 5.36 -5.80
CA SER A 234 -3.60 6.42 -4.80
C SER A 234 -4.90 6.70 -4.02
N LYS A 235 -6.05 6.21 -4.51
CA LYS A 235 -7.34 6.15 -3.78
C LYS A 235 -7.80 4.69 -3.67
N THR A 236 -7.00 3.86 -3.03
CA THR A 236 -7.38 2.50 -2.63
C THR A 236 -6.48 2.08 -1.48
N ASP A 237 -6.95 1.22 -0.58
CA ASP A 237 -6.13 0.55 0.42
C ASP A 237 -5.47 -0.73 -0.10
N TYR A 238 -5.09 -0.70 -1.38
CA TYR A 238 -4.19 -1.68 -1.96
C TYR A 238 -2.77 -1.30 -1.56
N ILE A 239 -1.99 -2.28 -1.12
CA ILE A 239 -0.65 -2.01 -0.55
C ILE A 239 0.46 -1.83 -1.60
N ASP A 240 0.14 -1.98 -2.89
CA ASP A 240 1.16 -2.18 -3.93
C ASP A 240 1.94 -0.92 -4.31
N VAL A 241 1.33 0.26 -4.27
CA VAL A 241 2.03 1.54 -4.45
C VAL A 241 3.01 1.76 -3.29
N ALA A 242 2.55 1.61 -2.04
CA ALA A 242 3.38 1.70 -0.86
C ALA A 242 4.56 0.72 -0.91
N PHE A 243 4.31 -0.55 -1.20
CA PHE A 243 5.35 -1.58 -1.36
C PHE A 243 6.37 -1.18 -2.43
N SER A 244 5.91 -0.74 -3.60
CA SER A 244 6.77 -0.34 -4.71
C SER A 244 7.61 0.90 -4.40
N VAL A 245 7.06 1.85 -3.67
CA VAL A 245 7.79 3.03 -3.20
C VAL A 245 8.87 2.62 -2.20
N MET A 246 8.61 1.66 -1.31
CA MET A 246 9.64 1.13 -0.42
C MET A 246 10.76 0.41 -1.19
N VAL A 247 10.44 -0.31 -2.28
CA VAL A 247 11.45 -0.84 -3.22
C VAL A 247 12.26 0.30 -3.84
N ILE A 248 11.63 1.38 -4.31
CA ILE A 248 12.31 2.56 -4.87
C ILE A 248 13.24 3.22 -3.83
N LEU A 249 12.80 3.38 -2.57
CA LEU A 249 13.61 3.93 -1.49
C LEU A 249 14.83 3.03 -1.20
N SER A 250 14.64 1.71 -1.19
CA SER A 250 15.73 0.75 -0.99
C SER A 250 16.77 0.87 -2.11
N LEU A 251 16.33 0.99 -3.36
CA LEU A 251 17.20 1.24 -4.52
C LEU A 251 17.88 2.61 -4.41
N ASN A 252 17.19 3.66 -3.98
CA ASN A 252 17.77 4.99 -3.81
C ASN A 252 18.95 4.97 -2.81
N PHE A 253 18.79 4.33 -1.65
CA PHE A 253 19.85 4.21 -0.65
C PHE A 253 20.95 3.22 -1.09
N LEU A 254 20.59 2.13 -1.76
CA LEU A 254 21.55 1.16 -2.27
C LEU A 254 22.43 1.75 -3.38
N ILE A 255 21.87 2.58 -4.27
CA ILE A 255 22.63 3.32 -5.29
C ILE A 255 23.58 4.32 -4.63
N HIS A 256 23.17 4.95 -3.52
CA HIS A 256 24.09 5.78 -2.73
C HIS A 256 25.29 4.94 -2.27
N LEU A 257 25.03 3.81 -1.60
CA LEU A 257 26.07 2.90 -1.12
C LEU A 257 26.98 2.40 -2.25
N TYR A 258 26.42 2.12 -3.43
CA TYR A 258 27.20 1.71 -4.60
C TYR A 258 28.18 2.80 -5.04
N LYS A 259 27.82 4.08 -4.91
CA LYS A 259 28.71 5.21 -5.26
C LYS A 259 29.72 5.47 -4.15
N GLU A 260 29.25 5.51 -2.91
CA GLU A 260 30.02 5.89 -1.73
C GLU A 260 29.49 5.09 -0.55
N PHE A 261 30.34 4.26 0.05
CA PHE A 261 29.95 3.47 1.19
C PHE A 261 29.73 4.35 2.43
N SER A 262 28.65 4.10 3.16
CA SER A 262 28.36 4.80 4.40
C SER A 262 27.46 3.95 5.30
N LEU A 263 27.90 3.69 6.54
CA LEU A 263 27.10 2.95 7.52
C LEU A 263 25.72 3.57 7.77
N LYS A 264 25.62 4.90 7.69
CA LYS A 264 24.34 5.62 7.80
C LYS A 264 23.36 5.18 6.73
N TYR A 265 23.84 5.00 5.50
CA TYR A 265 23.01 4.53 4.40
C TYR A 265 22.75 3.02 4.46
N VAL A 266 23.64 2.22 5.05
CA VAL A 266 23.36 0.80 5.36
C VAL A 266 22.20 0.70 6.35
N TYR A 267 22.18 1.55 7.37
CA TYR A 267 21.07 1.65 8.33
C TYR A 267 19.75 2.01 7.63
N LEU A 268 19.73 3.06 6.82
CA LEU A 268 18.52 3.50 6.11
C LEU A 268 18.02 2.47 5.09
N PHE A 269 18.94 1.85 4.36
CA PHE A 269 18.65 0.74 3.47
C PHE A 269 18.02 -0.43 4.23
N SER A 270 18.66 -0.87 5.31
CA SER A 270 18.18 -1.98 6.14
C SER A 270 16.80 -1.72 6.74
N LEU A 271 16.57 -0.50 7.24
CA LEU A 271 15.29 -0.10 7.80
C LEU A 271 14.18 -0.11 6.73
N THR A 272 14.48 0.37 5.52
CA THR A 272 13.57 0.33 4.38
C THR A 272 13.21 -1.10 3.99
N VAL A 273 14.21 -1.99 3.91
CA VAL A 273 14.02 -3.41 3.56
C VAL A 273 13.21 -4.13 4.62
N ALA A 274 13.49 -3.87 5.90
CA ALA A 274 12.74 -4.45 7.01
C ALA A 274 11.27 -4.03 6.98
N PHE A 275 10.99 -2.73 6.86
CA PHE A 275 9.62 -2.24 6.76
C PHE A 275 8.89 -2.86 5.57
N MET A 276 9.51 -2.87 4.38
CA MET A 276 9.00 -3.48 3.15
C MET A 276 8.67 -4.97 3.32
N SER A 277 9.52 -5.72 4.02
CA SER A 277 9.34 -7.15 4.23
C SER A 277 8.05 -7.48 4.98
N GLY A 278 7.66 -6.62 5.93
CA GLY A 278 6.42 -6.77 6.68
C GLY A 278 5.18 -6.17 6.00
N MET A 279 5.28 -5.70 4.75
CA MET A 279 4.12 -5.15 4.01
C MET A 279 3.38 -6.19 3.18
N LYS A 280 4.09 -7.15 2.57
CA LYS A 280 3.51 -8.11 1.62
C LYS A 280 4.17 -9.48 1.77
N GLY A 281 3.44 -10.56 1.53
CA GLY A 281 3.98 -11.92 1.61
C GLY A 281 5.17 -12.21 0.68
N SER A 282 5.32 -11.45 -0.42
CA SER A 282 6.50 -11.50 -1.30
C SER A 282 7.70 -10.71 -0.79
N GLY A 283 7.53 -9.85 0.22
CA GLY A 283 8.55 -8.98 0.78
C GLY A 283 9.86 -9.67 1.19
N PRO A 284 9.85 -10.86 1.82
CA PRO A 284 11.06 -11.58 2.21
C PRO A 284 11.94 -11.97 1.01
N ILE A 285 11.33 -12.30 -0.14
CA ILE A 285 12.09 -12.59 -1.38
C ILE A 285 12.85 -11.34 -1.82
N TYR A 286 12.19 -10.18 -1.82
CA TYR A 286 12.84 -8.91 -2.14
C TYR A 286 13.95 -8.58 -1.14
N ALA A 287 13.74 -8.85 0.14
CA ALA A 287 14.75 -8.63 1.18
C ALA A 287 16.03 -9.44 0.93
N VAL A 288 15.91 -10.74 0.63
CA VAL A 288 17.05 -11.61 0.30
C VAL A 288 17.80 -11.12 -0.93
N ILE A 289 17.09 -10.70 -1.97
CA ILE A 289 17.70 -10.17 -3.20
C ILE A 289 18.40 -8.83 -2.93
N LEU A 290 17.77 -7.94 -2.17
CA LEU A 290 18.37 -6.66 -1.76
C LEU A 290 19.60 -6.88 -0.87
N LEU A 291 19.59 -7.87 0.03
CA LEU A 291 20.77 -8.28 0.80
C LEU A 291 21.90 -8.78 -0.11
N THR A 292 21.56 -9.58 -1.13
CA THR A 292 22.53 -10.04 -2.14
C THR A 292 23.15 -8.86 -2.90
N LEU A 293 22.34 -7.88 -3.29
CA LEU A 293 22.83 -6.67 -3.95
C LEU A 293 23.66 -5.79 -3.00
N LEU A 294 23.35 -5.76 -1.69
CA LEU A 294 24.19 -5.12 -0.68
C LEU A 294 25.55 -5.83 -0.59
N PHE A 295 25.61 -7.16 -0.64
CA PHE A 295 26.89 -7.87 -0.71
C PHE A 295 27.70 -7.51 -1.95
N VAL A 296 27.07 -7.32 -3.12
CA VAL A 296 27.76 -6.82 -4.32
C VAL A 296 28.38 -5.44 -4.07
N VAL A 297 27.65 -4.54 -3.40
CA VAL A 297 28.17 -3.21 -3.01
C VAL A 297 29.34 -3.33 -2.03
N LEU A 298 29.25 -4.22 -1.06
CA LEU A 298 30.31 -4.47 -0.08
C LEU A 298 31.57 -5.05 -0.74
N ILE A 299 31.42 -5.98 -1.69
CA ILE A 299 32.55 -6.53 -2.47
C ILE A 299 33.24 -5.42 -3.27
N LYS A 300 32.47 -4.51 -3.88
CA LYS A 300 33.01 -3.37 -4.62
C LYS A 300 33.90 -2.49 -3.75
N HIS A 301 33.46 -2.22 -2.52
CA HIS A 301 34.18 -1.36 -1.56
C HIS A 301 35.02 -2.17 -0.56
N ARG A 302 35.37 -3.43 -0.85
CA ARG A 302 36.02 -4.35 0.11
C ARG A 302 37.39 -3.88 0.63
N TYR A 303 38.05 -2.99 -0.11
CA TYR A 303 39.33 -2.40 0.30
C TYR A 303 39.14 -1.11 1.11
N ASP A 304 37.95 -0.50 1.05
CA ASP A 304 37.60 0.75 1.72
C ASP A 304 36.77 0.51 2.99
N VAL A 305 36.18 -0.68 3.15
CA VAL A 305 35.29 -1.06 4.25
C VAL A 305 36.01 -1.99 5.21
N SER A 306 36.07 -1.62 6.49
CA SER A 306 36.66 -2.48 7.51
C SER A 306 35.76 -3.69 7.81
N PHE A 307 36.34 -4.79 8.30
CA PHE A 307 35.55 -5.94 8.76
C PHE A 307 34.54 -5.55 9.86
N LYS A 308 34.88 -4.58 10.71
CA LYS A 308 33.98 -4.05 11.75
C LYS A 308 32.76 -3.37 11.14
N ASP A 309 32.94 -2.55 10.11
CA ASP A 309 31.84 -1.87 9.42
C ASP A 309 30.94 -2.88 8.70
N LEU A 310 31.53 -3.92 8.11
CA LEU A 310 30.79 -5.02 7.51
C LEU A 310 29.93 -5.75 8.56
N ALA A 311 30.54 -6.18 9.66
CA ALA A 311 29.85 -6.88 10.74
C ALA A 311 28.74 -6.01 11.34
N TYR A 312 28.99 -4.72 11.53
CA TYR A 312 28.00 -3.76 12.03
C TYR A 312 26.84 -3.57 11.04
N GLY A 313 27.14 -3.40 9.75
CA GLY A 313 26.14 -3.27 8.70
C GLY A 313 25.22 -4.49 8.58
N LEU A 314 25.80 -5.70 8.62
CA LEU A 314 25.04 -6.95 8.62
C LEU A 314 24.21 -7.11 9.91
N SER A 315 24.76 -6.74 11.05
CA SER A 315 24.04 -6.79 12.33
C SER A 315 22.82 -5.86 12.33
N ILE A 316 22.95 -4.65 11.79
CA ILE A 316 21.82 -3.72 11.62
C ILE A 316 20.75 -4.31 10.69
N TYR A 317 21.18 -4.87 9.56
CA TYR A 317 20.25 -5.49 8.61
C TYR A 317 19.45 -6.61 9.25
N ILE A 318 20.13 -7.52 9.97
CA ILE A 318 19.51 -8.66 10.66
C ILE A 318 18.58 -8.17 11.77
N LEU A 319 19.04 -7.23 12.61
CA LEU A 319 18.25 -6.68 13.71
C LEU A 319 16.93 -6.10 13.21
N PHE A 320 16.95 -5.27 12.17
CA PHE A 320 15.75 -4.67 11.61
C PHE A 320 14.87 -5.69 10.92
N SER A 321 15.45 -6.60 10.14
CA SER A 321 14.70 -7.67 9.49
C SER A 321 13.94 -8.52 10.51
N ILE A 322 14.54 -8.84 11.66
CA ILE A 322 13.91 -9.61 12.73
C ILE A 322 12.82 -8.79 13.45
N THR A 323 13.11 -7.55 13.82
CA THR A 323 12.22 -6.75 14.68
C THR A 323 11.06 -6.10 13.94
N LEU A 324 11.28 -5.58 12.73
CA LEU A 324 10.29 -4.81 11.97
C LEU A 324 9.74 -5.57 10.75
N GLY A 325 10.56 -6.44 10.16
CA GLY A 325 10.18 -7.22 8.98
C GLY A 325 9.50 -8.54 9.32
N ALA A 326 10.05 -9.28 10.28
CA ALA A 326 9.65 -10.65 10.58
C ALA A 326 8.49 -10.73 11.59
N PHE A 327 8.10 -9.63 12.23
CA PHE A 327 7.07 -9.60 13.29
C PHE A 327 5.79 -10.36 12.89
N TRP A 328 5.22 -10.06 11.72
CA TRP A 328 3.99 -10.73 11.24
C TRP A 328 4.20 -12.20 10.88
N TYR A 329 5.39 -12.57 10.42
CA TYR A 329 5.74 -13.95 10.09
C TYR A 329 5.93 -14.79 11.35
N TYR A 330 6.50 -14.21 12.43
CA TYR A 330 6.55 -14.87 13.73
C TYR A 330 5.16 -15.07 14.32
N ARG A 331 4.28 -14.07 14.23
CA ARG A 331 2.87 -14.21 14.62
C ARG A 331 2.22 -15.34 13.82
N THR A 332 2.40 -15.37 12.51
CA THR A 332 1.85 -16.41 11.64
C THR A 332 2.40 -17.79 12.01
N TRP A 333 3.70 -17.89 12.27
CA TRP A 333 4.33 -19.13 12.73
C TRP A 333 3.75 -19.60 14.07
N TYR A 334 3.58 -18.71 15.05
CA TYR A 334 3.02 -19.04 16.34
C TYR A 334 1.60 -19.64 16.25
N PHE A 335 0.75 -19.13 15.35
CA PHE A 335 -0.64 -19.59 15.23
C PHE A 335 -0.86 -20.75 14.28
N TYR A 336 -0.01 -20.92 13.26
CA TYR A 336 -0.22 -21.89 12.18
C TYR A 336 0.93 -22.90 12.02
N GLU A 337 1.93 -22.86 12.91
CA GLU A 337 3.14 -23.69 12.83
C GLU A 337 3.89 -23.54 11.49
N ASN A 338 3.65 -22.42 10.79
CA ASN A 338 4.22 -22.11 9.48
C ASN A 338 4.33 -20.58 9.31
N PRO A 339 5.54 -20.01 9.11
CA PRO A 339 5.74 -18.56 9.01
C PRO A 339 5.16 -17.94 7.74
N ILE A 340 4.90 -18.75 6.70
CA ILE A 340 4.36 -18.31 5.41
C ILE A 340 3.01 -18.98 5.09
N TYR A 341 2.28 -19.40 6.11
CA TYR A 341 0.94 -19.97 5.95
C TYR A 341 0.06 -19.02 5.11
N PRO A 342 -0.73 -19.51 4.14
CA PRO A 342 -1.15 -20.90 3.92
C PRO A 342 -0.23 -21.72 3.01
N PHE A 343 0.94 -21.19 2.62
CA PHE A 343 1.78 -21.84 1.62
C PHE A 343 2.61 -22.98 2.20
N THR A 344 2.68 -24.08 1.46
CA THR A 344 3.59 -25.19 1.77
C THR A 344 5.00 -24.82 1.32
N LEU A 345 5.95 -24.81 2.26
CA LEU A 345 7.38 -24.68 1.95
C LEU A 345 8.00 -26.07 1.86
N SER A 346 8.54 -26.41 0.71
CA SER A 346 9.29 -27.65 0.50
C SER A 346 10.64 -27.35 -0.14
N PHE A 347 11.68 -28.08 0.26
CA PHE A 347 13.02 -28.00 -0.30
C PHE A 347 13.46 -29.40 -0.72
N HIS A 348 13.82 -29.57 -1.99
CA HIS A 348 14.22 -30.87 -2.57
C HIS A 348 13.25 -32.03 -2.24
N GLY A 349 11.94 -31.77 -2.34
CA GLY A 349 10.89 -32.76 -2.06
C GLY A 349 10.57 -32.97 -0.58
N ILE A 350 11.38 -32.43 0.34
CA ILE A 350 11.11 -32.48 1.79
C ILE A 350 10.26 -31.27 2.17
N THR A 351 9.09 -31.51 2.75
CA THR A 351 8.24 -30.45 3.30
C THR A 351 8.82 -29.93 4.61
N ILE A 352 9.27 -28.67 4.62
CA ILE A 352 9.79 -27.99 5.81
C ILE A 352 8.62 -27.42 6.63
N PHE A 353 7.70 -26.73 5.96
CA PHE A 353 6.48 -26.21 6.58
C PHE A 353 5.26 -26.66 5.77
N LYS A 354 4.36 -27.38 6.44
CA LYS A 354 3.10 -27.81 5.83
C LYS A 354 2.15 -26.62 5.71
N GLY A 355 1.53 -26.49 4.55
CA GLY A 355 0.46 -25.53 4.29
C GLY A 355 -0.72 -26.21 3.61
N LEU A 356 -1.59 -25.42 3.00
CA LEU A 356 -2.76 -25.89 2.26
C LEU A 356 -2.48 -26.17 0.79
N GLY A 357 -1.35 -25.66 0.28
CA GLY A 357 -0.93 -25.81 -1.10
C GLY A 357 0.29 -24.93 -1.40
N THR A 358 0.83 -25.03 -2.61
CA THR A 358 1.92 -24.14 -3.05
C THR A 358 1.40 -22.74 -3.37
N ALA A 359 2.25 -21.72 -3.33
CA ALA A 359 1.90 -20.36 -3.76
C ALA A 359 1.37 -20.34 -5.21
N LYS A 360 1.89 -21.24 -6.07
CA LYS A 360 1.38 -21.42 -7.43
C LYS A 360 -0.08 -21.85 -7.47
N GLN A 361 -0.44 -22.87 -6.70
CA GLN A 361 -1.81 -23.42 -6.67
C GLN A 361 -2.82 -22.44 -6.05
N ILE A 362 -2.40 -21.72 -5.00
CA ILE A 362 -3.31 -20.87 -4.22
C ILE A 362 -3.44 -19.46 -4.81
N ILE A 363 -2.37 -18.90 -5.38
CA ILE A 363 -2.33 -17.50 -5.85
C ILE A 363 -2.09 -17.43 -7.36
N PHE A 364 -0.98 -17.99 -7.86
CA PHE A 364 -0.54 -17.68 -9.23
C PHE A 364 -1.46 -18.25 -10.31
N ASP A 365 -1.87 -19.52 -10.20
CA ASP A 365 -2.72 -20.18 -11.19
C ASP A 365 -4.16 -19.61 -11.19
N PRO A 366 -4.79 -19.30 -10.03
CA PRO A 366 -6.08 -18.61 -9.98
C PRO A 366 -6.06 -17.18 -10.53
N ASN A 367 -4.95 -16.45 -10.37
CA ASN A 367 -4.81 -15.09 -10.86
C ASN A 367 -4.51 -15.02 -12.37
N LEU A 368 -3.90 -16.05 -12.95
CA LEU A 368 -3.55 -16.05 -14.36
C LEU A 368 -4.80 -16.04 -15.25
N LEU A 369 -4.86 -15.06 -16.16
CA LEU A 369 -5.98 -14.92 -17.08
C LEU A 369 -6.14 -16.16 -17.96
N PRO A 370 -7.38 -16.63 -18.25
CA PRO A 370 -7.62 -17.82 -19.08
C PRO A 370 -6.88 -17.78 -20.43
N GLN A 371 -6.81 -16.61 -21.05
CA GLN A 371 -6.13 -16.39 -22.34
C GLN A 371 -4.60 -16.55 -22.25
N MET A 372 -4.01 -16.34 -21.07
CA MET A 372 -2.57 -16.40 -20.83
C MET A 372 -2.08 -17.79 -20.41
N LYS A 373 -2.98 -18.70 -20.00
CA LYS A 373 -2.62 -20.03 -19.48
C LYS A 373 -1.76 -20.87 -20.43
N ASN A 374 -1.97 -20.71 -21.74
CA ASN A 374 -1.22 -21.44 -22.78
C ASN A 374 -0.04 -20.64 -23.37
N MET A 375 0.24 -19.44 -22.84
CA MET A 375 1.35 -18.61 -23.31
C MET A 375 2.62 -18.94 -22.53
N GLY A 376 3.77 -18.98 -23.22
CA GLY A 376 5.07 -19.01 -22.55
C GLY A 376 5.32 -17.76 -21.71
N TYR A 377 6.15 -17.87 -20.67
CA TYR A 377 6.42 -16.82 -19.69
C TYR A 377 6.71 -15.43 -20.29
N PHE A 378 7.64 -15.34 -21.26
CA PHE A 378 7.96 -14.05 -21.90
C PHE A 378 6.80 -13.46 -22.70
N LYS A 379 5.97 -14.33 -23.31
CA LYS A 379 4.77 -13.91 -24.03
C LYS A 379 3.70 -13.40 -23.06
N GLN A 380 3.58 -13.97 -21.86
CA GLN A 380 2.70 -13.45 -20.82
C GLN A 380 3.08 -12.03 -20.40
N ILE A 381 4.37 -11.77 -20.15
CA ILE A 381 4.86 -10.43 -19.80
C ILE A 381 4.58 -9.45 -20.95
N TYR A 382 4.97 -9.81 -22.17
CA TYR A 382 4.77 -8.94 -23.33
C TYR A 382 3.28 -8.65 -23.58
N PHE A 383 2.43 -9.67 -23.51
CA PHE A 383 0.99 -9.54 -23.69
C PHE A 383 0.35 -8.67 -22.60
N SER A 384 0.78 -8.84 -21.36
CA SER A 384 0.26 -8.03 -20.25
C SER A 384 0.70 -6.57 -20.35
N TRP A 385 1.92 -6.30 -20.78
CA TRP A 385 2.44 -4.93 -20.91
C TRP A 385 2.10 -4.26 -22.23
N TYR A 386 1.43 -4.99 -23.13
CA TYR A 386 0.80 -4.41 -24.29
C TYR A 386 -0.37 -3.52 -23.85
N GLU A 387 -0.30 -2.23 -24.17
CA GLU A 387 -1.38 -1.29 -23.85
C GLU A 387 -2.61 -1.64 -24.69
N ASN A 388 -3.63 -2.21 -24.06
CA ASN A 388 -4.88 -2.53 -24.74
C ASN A 388 -5.62 -1.22 -25.01
N PHE A 389 -5.52 -0.72 -26.24
CA PHE A 389 -6.17 0.51 -26.71
C PHE A 389 -7.71 0.46 -26.72
N ASN A 390 -8.35 -0.50 -26.04
CA ASN A 390 -9.79 -0.49 -25.79
C ASN A 390 -10.14 0.55 -24.70
N PHE A 391 -9.94 1.83 -25.06
CA PHE A 391 -10.07 3.00 -24.20
C PHE A 391 -11.47 3.19 -23.61
N LEU A 392 -12.47 2.50 -24.17
CA LEU A 392 -13.83 2.48 -23.63
C LEU A 392 -13.90 1.76 -22.28
N LYS A 393 -12.99 0.82 -21.99
CA LYS A 393 -12.94 0.12 -20.70
C LYS A 393 -12.20 0.91 -19.61
N GLY A 394 -11.34 1.86 -19.99
CA GLY A 394 -10.52 2.63 -19.04
C GLY A 394 -9.51 1.78 -18.28
N TYR A 395 -8.77 2.42 -17.35
CA TYR A 395 -7.92 1.72 -16.38
C TYR A 395 -8.71 1.48 -15.09
N SER A 396 -8.34 0.44 -14.35
CA SER A 396 -8.84 0.14 -13.00
C SER A 396 -7.69 -0.10 -12.02
N TYR A 397 -7.97 -0.02 -10.71
CA TYR A 397 -7.00 -0.34 -9.66
C TYR A 397 -6.47 -1.78 -9.74
N ASP A 398 -7.23 -2.70 -10.36
CA ASP A 398 -6.87 -4.11 -10.56
C ASP A 398 -6.58 -4.46 -12.03
N THR A 399 -6.07 -3.50 -12.82
CA THR A 399 -5.78 -3.71 -14.25
C THR A 399 -4.78 -4.86 -14.45
N ARG A 400 -5.22 -5.98 -15.02
CA ARG A 400 -4.40 -7.17 -15.30
C ARG A 400 -3.62 -7.13 -16.63
N ILE A 401 -4.14 -6.40 -17.62
CA ILE A 401 -3.49 -6.16 -18.92
C ILE A 401 -3.38 -4.65 -19.11
N GLY A 402 -2.17 -4.15 -19.31
CA GLY A 402 -1.84 -2.72 -19.36
C GLY A 402 -1.59 -2.14 -17.96
N GLY A 403 -1.95 -0.88 -17.78
CA GLY A 403 -1.91 -0.18 -16.49
C GLY A 403 -0.72 0.75 -16.28
N PHE A 404 0.35 0.62 -17.06
CA PHE A 404 1.45 1.59 -17.07
C PHE A 404 1.24 2.74 -18.06
N GLY A 405 0.24 2.64 -18.95
CA GLY A 405 -0.12 3.66 -19.91
C GLY A 405 0.70 3.61 -21.18
N ALA A 406 0.21 4.30 -22.22
CA ALA A 406 0.80 4.26 -23.56
C ALA A 406 2.27 4.72 -23.59
N ILE A 407 2.66 5.64 -22.69
CA ILE A 407 4.05 6.09 -22.56
C ILE A 407 5.02 4.95 -22.21
N TRP A 408 4.57 3.98 -21.40
CA TRP A 408 5.41 2.85 -20.98
C TRP A 408 5.82 2.00 -22.18
N TYR A 409 4.82 1.56 -22.95
CA TYR A 409 5.04 0.68 -24.09
C TYR A 409 5.77 1.41 -25.24
N ILE A 410 5.32 2.62 -25.59
CA ILE A 410 5.80 3.34 -26.78
C ILE A 410 7.19 3.94 -26.56
N ILE A 411 7.46 4.49 -25.37
CA ILE A 411 8.69 5.26 -25.11
C ILE A 411 9.57 4.58 -24.05
N ALA A 412 9.01 4.18 -22.91
CA ALA A 412 9.81 3.72 -21.77
C ALA A 412 10.57 2.42 -22.09
N MET A 413 9.92 1.42 -22.69
CA MET A 413 10.58 0.16 -23.04
C MET A 413 11.76 0.34 -24.01
N PRO A 414 11.62 1.03 -25.17
CA PRO A 414 12.78 1.36 -26.01
C PRO A 414 13.83 2.22 -25.29
N ALA A 415 13.39 3.16 -24.45
CA ALA A 415 14.30 4.01 -23.70
C ALA A 415 15.18 3.23 -22.73
N ILE A 416 14.65 2.19 -22.08
CA ILE A 416 15.43 1.31 -21.17
C ILE A 416 16.58 0.65 -21.93
N LEU A 417 16.34 0.12 -23.13
CA LEU A 417 17.37 -0.50 -23.95
C LEU A 417 18.47 0.49 -24.31
N ILE A 418 18.10 1.67 -24.80
CA ILE A 418 19.06 2.74 -25.15
C ILE A 418 19.83 3.21 -23.91
N PHE A 419 19.16 3.36 -22.76
CA PHE A 419 19.78 3.73 -21.49
C PHE A 419 20.84 2.73 -21.05
N ILE A 420 20.54 1.43 -21.12
CA ILE A 420 21.49 0.38 -20.77
C ILE A 420 22.68 0.38 -21.74
N LEU A 421 22.42 0.38 -23.05
CA LEU A 421 23.47 0.39 -24.07
C LEU A 421 24.39 1.61 -23.94
N LYS A 422 23.82 2.81 -23.80
CA LYS A 422 24.59 4.04 -23.63
C LYS A 422 25.38 4.03 -22.33
N SER A 423 24.82 3.46 -21.26
CA SER A 423 25.52 3.33 -19.98
C SER A 423 26.69 2.36 -20.03
N ILE A 424 26.60 1.28 -20.83
CA ILE A 424 27.72 0.36 -21.11
C ILE A 424 28.80 1.07 -21.91
N ILE A 425 28.43 1.74 -23.00
CA ILE A 425 29.37 2.47 -23.87
C ILE A 425 30.12 3.55 -23.07
N ASP A 426 29.40 4.32 -22.26
CA ASP A 426 29.95 5.42 -21.46
C ASP A 426 30.55 4.96 -20.12
N ARG A 427 30.60 3.64 -19.87
CA ARG A 427 31.12 3.03 -18.63
C ARG A 427 30.49 3.61 -17.36
N LYS A 428 29.20 3.94 -17.42
CA LYS A 428 28.37 4.45 -16.30
C LYS A 428 27.89 3.28 -15.43
N TRP A 429 28.80 2.66 -14.70
CA TRP A 429 28.53 1.47 -13.89
C TRP A 429 27.40 1.64 -12.87
N VAL A 430 27.19 2.84 -12.33
CA VAL A 430 26.05 3.11 -11.42
C VAL A 430 24.70 3.00 -12.13
N ASN A 431 24.62 3.40 -13.40
CA ASN A 431 23.41 3.29 -14.21
C ASN A 431 23.11 1.82 -14.53
N ILE A 432 24.15 1.06 -14.88
CA ILE A 432 24.07 -0.38 -15.13
C ILE A 432 23.63 -1.11 -13.85
N PHE A 433 24.23 -0.77 -12.70
CA PHE A 433 23.84 -1.33 -11.41
C PHE A 433 22.37 -1.05 -11.08
N PHE A 434 21.89 0.18 -11.31
CA PHE A 434 20.47 0.51 -11.15
C PHE A 434 19.56 -0.33 -12.07
N ALA A 435 19.89 -0.42 -13.36
CA ALA A 435 19.11 -1.19 -14.32
C ALA A 435 19.07 -2.69 -13.97
N ILE A 436 20.23 -3.29 -13.67
CA ILE A 436 20.35 -4.70 -13.28
C ILE A 436 19.60 -4.96 -11.96
N SER A 437 19.82 -4.13 -10.94
CA SER A 437 19.14 -4.30 -9.65
C SER A 437 17.62 -4.26 -9.79
N THR A 438 17.11 -3.29 -10.54
CA THR A 438 15.66 -3.16 -10.79
C THR A 438 15.14 -4.33 -11.64
N GLY A 439 15.91 -4.76 -12.64
CA GLY A 439 15.58 -5.91 -13.49
C GLY A 439 15.56 -7.24 -12.73
N ILE A 440 16.51 -7.49 -11.83
CA ILE A 440 16.52 -8.68 -10.97
C ILE A 440 15.29 -8.65 -10.05
N LEU A 441 14.99 -7.52 -9.41
CA LEU A 441 13.81 -7.37 -8.57
C LEU A 441 12.52 -7.66 -9.34
N PHE A 442 12.42 -7.20 -10.60
CA PHE A 442 11.32 -7.52 -11.50
C PHE A 442 11.21 -9.00 -11.85
N LEU A 443 12.34 -9.68 -12.10
CA LEU A 443 12.35 -11.10 -12.46
C LEU A 443 11.95 -12.01 -11.30
N VAL A 444 12.26 -11.62 -10.07
CA VAL A 444 11.88 -12.37 -8.86
C VAL A 444 10.48 -12.03 -8.35
N SER A 445 9.87 -10.95 -8.84
CA SER A 445 8.49 -10.60 -8.47
C SER A 445 7.56 -11.74 -8.88
N SER A 446 6.78 -12.23 -7.93
CA SER A 446 5.67 -13.12 -8.23
C SER A 446 4.71 -12.44 -9.20
N GLU A 447 4.32 -13.15 -10.26
CA GLU A 447 3.36 -12.67 -11.27
C GLU A 447 3.76 -11.33 -11.90
N ASN A 448 5.04 -11.19 -12.24
CA ASN A 448 5.60 -9.97 -12.82
C ASN A 448 4.98 -9.54 -14.18
N TRP A 449 4.16 -10.38 -14.80
CA TRP A 449 3.30 -9.96 -15.91
C TRP A 449 2.27 -8.93 -15.43
N TRP A 450 1.75 -8.99 -14.21
CA TRP A 450 0.73 -8.10 -13.69
C TRP A 450 1.31 -6.76 -13.21
N SER A 451 0.99 -5.67 -13.91
CA SER A 451 1.53 -4.32 -13.64
C SER A 451 1.40 -3.86 -12.18
N ARG A 452 0.28 -4.18 -11.52
CA ARG A 452 0.02 -3.93 -10.10
C ARG A 452 1.16 -4.42 -9.19
N TYR A 453 1.77 -5.58 -9.47
CA TYR A 453 2.79 -6.16 -8.59
C TYR A 453 4.22 -5.74 -8.88
N VAL A 454 4.43 -4.97 -9.97
CA VAL A 454 5.75 -4.53 -10.42
C VAL A 454 5.81 -3.04 -10.67
N ILE A 455 4.94 -2.25 -10.03
CA ILE A 455 4.87 -0.78 -10.19
C ILE A 455 6.26 -0.12 -10.09
N PHE A 456 7.15 -0.58 -9.20
CA PHE A 456 8.50 -0.04 -9.06
C PHE A 456 9.33 -0.06 -10.36
N ILE A 457 9.04 -0.94 -11.33
CA ILE A 457 9.77 -1.03 -12.61
C ILE A 457 9.62 0.25 -13.43
N VAL A 458 8.52 0.99 -13.23
CA VAL A 458 8.28 2.24 -13.96
C VAL A 458 9.31 3.32 -13.62
N ALA A 459 9.94 3.24 -12.44
CA ALA A 459 11.07 4.08 -12.07
C ALA A 459 12.23 3.95 -13.06
N LEU A 460 12.57 2.73 -13.48
CA LEU A 460 13.64 2.48 -14.46
C LEU A 460 13.29 3.09 -15.82
N GLY A 461 12.05 2.90 -16.28
CA GLY A 461 11.60 3.45 -17.55
C GLY A 461 11.57 4.97 -17.58
N TYR A 462 11.03 5.63 -16.56
CA TYR A 462 10.96 7.10 -16.56
C TYR A 462 12.30 7.76 -16.32
N VAL A 463 13.18 7.13 -15.55
CA VAL A 463 14.59 7.52 -15.48
C VAL A 463 15.26 7.41 -16.86
N ALA A 464 15.03 6.31 -17.58
CA ALA A 464 15.59 6.09 -18.91
C ALA A 464 15.07 7.12 -19.93
N ILE A 465 13.77 7.42 -19.92
CA ILE A 465 13.18 8.50 -20.74
C ILE A 465 13.88 9.83 -20.45
N SER A 466 13.95 10.23 -19.18
CA SER A 466 14.59 11.47 -18.77
C SER A 466 16.08 11.52 -19.12
N TYR A 467 16.79 10.41 -19.02
CA TYR A 467 18.19 10.30 -19.43
C TYR A 467 18.36 10.54 -20.92
N ILE A 468 17.51 9.94 -21.76
CA ILE A 468 17.58 10.13 -23.21
C ILE A 468 17.25 11.57 -23.56
N VAL A 469 16.13 12.10 -23.07
CA VAL A 469 15.71 13.49 -23.36
C VAL A 469 16.76 14.50 -22.92
N GLN A 470 17.48 14.24 -21.82
CA GLN A 470 18.61 15.10 -21.40
C GLN A 470 19.77 15.11 -22.40
N ASN A 471 20.06 13.98 -23.04
CA ASN A 471 21.29 13.77 -23.79
C ASN A 471 21.12 13.77 -25.33
N VAL A 472 19.89 13.82 -25.86
CA VAL A 472 19.62 13.86 -27.31
C VAL A 472 19.13 15.22 -27.79
N LYS A 473 19.44 15.57 -29.06
CA LYS A 473 19.10 16.87 -29.66
C LYS A 473 17.64 16.98 -30.14
N PHE A 474 16.92 15.88 -30.32
CA PHE A 474 15.55 15.85 -30.86
C PHE A 474 14.44 16.10 -29.82
N THR A 475 14.75 16.82 -28.73
CA THR A 475 13.80 17.12 -27.65
C THR A 475 12.53 17.82 -28.13
N ARG A 476 12.63 18.63 -29.20
CA ARG A 476 11.49 19.33 -29.83
C ARG A 476 10.40 18.39 -30.36
N ILE A 477 10.74 17.16 -30.73
CA ILE A 477 9.78 16.15 -31.24
C ILE A 477 9.34 15.23 -30.09
N VAL A 478 10.29 14.75 -29.29
CA VAL A 478 10.01 13.76 -28.24
C VAL A 478 9.15 14.34 -27.10
N VAL A 479 9.38 15.59 -26.70
CA VAL A 479 8.65 16.22 -25.59
C VAL A 479 7.14 16.35 -25.86
N PRO A 480 6.69 16.89 -27.02
CA PRO A 480 5.26 16.89 -27.37
C PRO A 480 4.62 15.50 -27.37
N ILE A 481 5.33 14.46 -27.84
CA ILE A 481 4.82 13.09 -27.84
C ILE A 481 4.66 12.57 -26.40
N ILE A 482 5.66 12.79 -25.53
CA ILE A 482 5.56 12.46 -24.10
C ILE A 482 4.34 13.15 -23.47
N ILE A 483 4.18 14.45 -23.70
CA ILE A 483 3.05 15.23 -23.19
C ILE A 483 1.73 14.64 -23.69
N ALA A 484 1.61 14.35 -24.97
CA ALA A 484 0.38 13.81 -25.56
C ALA A 484 0.03 12.44 -24.96
N LEU A 485 0.99 11.51 -24.86
CA LEU A 485 0.76 10.17 -24.32
C LEU A 485 0.41 10.19 -22.82
N VAL A 486 1.07 11.04 -22.04
CA VAL A 486 0.81 11.18 -20.58
C VAL A 486 -0.53 11.86 -20.35
N THR A 487 -0.83 12.94 -21.10
CA THR A 487 -2.14 13.62 -21.04
C THR A 487 -3.26 12.64 -21.37
N PHE A 488 -3.09 11.88 -22.45
CA PHE A 488 -4.05 10.85 -22.85
C PHE A 488 -4.25 9.82 -21.74
N SER A 489 -3.16 9.25 -21.20
CA SER A 489 -3.23 8.23 -20.15
C SER A 489 -3.88 8.78 -18.87
N PHE A 490 -3.57 10.02 -18.50
CA PHE A 490 -4.16 10.70 -17.34
C PHE A 490 -5.66 10.91 -17.50
N VAL A 491 -6.13 11.41 -18.65
CA VAL A 491 -7.56 11.62 -18.93
C VAL A 491 -8.32 10.30 -18.90
N VAL A 492 -7.76 9.22 -19.46
CA VAL A 492 -8.37 7.89 -19.39
C VAL A 492 -8.40 7.37 -17.94
N SER A 493 -7.38 7.68 -17.14
CA SER A 493 -7.30 7.25 -15.74
C SER A 493 -8.32 7.95 -14.82
N ILE A 494 -8.72 9.19 -15.12
CA ILE A 494 -9.78 9.88 -14.38
C ILE A 494 -11.08 9.07 -14.39
N LYS A 495 -11.41 8.42 -15.51
CA LYS A 495 -12.57 7.51 -15.61
C LYS A 495 -12.40 6.26 -14.73
N GLY A 496 -11.17 5.85 -14.45
CA GLY A 496 -10.87 4.65 -13.66
C GLY A 496 -11.26 4.72 -12.18
N TYR A 497 -11.40 5.93 -11.63
CA TYR A 497 -11.94 6.14 -10.27
C TYR A 497 -13.47 6.09 -10.21
N LEU A 498 -14.13 6.04 -11.37
CA LEU A 498 -15.57 5.97 -11.50
C LEU A 498 -15.92 4.60 -12.07
N PRO A 499 -15.87 3.51 -11.28
CA PRO A 499 -16.30 2.21 -11.79
C PRO A 499 -17.69 2.33 -12.40
N VAL A 500 -17.92 1.61 -13.48
CA VAL A 500 -19.07 1.71 -14.40
C VAL A 500 -20.46 1.65 -13.70
N ASN A 501 -20.52 1.18 -12.44
CA ASN A 501 -21.74 1.14 -11.62
C ASN A 501 -21.71 2.02 -10.35
N ILE A 502 -20.56 2.58 -9.94
CA ILE A 502 -20.49 3.67 -8.93
C ILE A 502 -20.87 5.01 -9.58
N SER A 503 -20.78 5.07 -10.92
CA SER A 503 -21.18 6.19 -11.76
C SER A 503 -22.69 6.35 -11.95
N SER A 504 -23.55 5.68 -11.17
CA SER A 504 -24.95 6.12 -11.16
C SER A 504 -24.96 7.52 -10.55
N ARG A 505 -25.44 8.48 -11.33
CA ARG A 505 -25.58 9.88 -10.91
C ARG A 505 -26.29 9.99 -9.54
N GLU A 506 -27.18 9.03 -9.27
CA GLU A 506 -27.88 8.82 -8.00
C GLU A 506 -26.94 8.52 -6.82
N THR A 507 -26.02 7.56 -6.94
CA THR A 507 -25.05 7.21 -5.88
C THR A 507 -24.22 8.42 -5.48
N PHE A 508 -23.70 9.17 -6.47
CA PHE A 508 -22.96 10.39 -6.20
C PHE A 508 -23.80 11.45 -5.49
N TYR A 509 -25.07 11.63 -5.91
CA TYR A 509 -25.97 12.56 -5.24
C TYR A 509 -26.34 12.13 -3.81
N GLU A 510 -26.55 10.83 -3.57
CA GLU A 510 -26.80 10.30 -2.23
C GLU A 510 -25.59 10.52 -1.31
N LEU A 511 -24.38 10.16 -1.77
CA LEU A 511 -23.14 10.37 -1.01
C LEU A 511 -22.91 11.86 -0.71
N ARG A 512 -23.15 12.74 -1.68
CA ARG A 512 -22.97 14.19 -1.50
C ARG A 512 -23.94 14.78 -0.46
N LYS A 513 -25.16 14.27 -0.38
CA LYS A 513 -26.16 14.68 0.63
C LYS A 513 -25.90 14.04 2.00
N THR A 514 -25.21 12.92 2.04
CA THR A 514 -24.87 12.20 3.27
C THR A 514 -23.68 12.87 3.98
N PRO A 515 -23.76 13.16 5.30
CA PRO A 515 -22.62 13.65 6.07
C PRO A 515 -21.40 12.73 5.91
N ILE A 516 -20.20 13.31 5.88
CA ILE A 516 -18.98 12.57 5.51
C ILE A 516 -18.71 11.34 6.40
N LEU A 517 -19.03 11.42 7.70
CA LEU A 517 -18.84 10.33 8.66
C LEU A 517 -19.90 9.23 8.58
N ASP A 518 -21.01 9.52 7.92
CA ASP A 518 -22.13 8.60 7.77
C ASP A 518 -22.10 7.88 6.42
N ARG A 519 -21.16 8.25 5.54
CA ARG A 519 -20.93 7.55 4.28
C ARG A 519 -20.38 6.16 4.59
N SER A 520 -20.89 5.16 3.89
CA SER A 520 -20.48 3.77 4.10
C SER A 520 -20.37 3.06 2.77
N THR A 521 -19.44 2.10 2.68
CA THR A 521 -19.15 1.33 1.47
C THR A 521 -20.38 0.73 0.82
N TYR A 522 -21.40 0.30 1.59
CA TYR A 522 -22.61 -0.30 1.01
C TYR A 522 -23.37 0.68 0.08
N MET A 523 -23.22 1.99 0.28
CA MET A 523 -23.86 3.02 -0.56
C MET A 523 -23.19 3.14 -1.93
N ALA A 524 -21.90 2.82 -2.02
CA ALA A 524 -21.07 3.12 -3.18
C ALA A 524 -20.66 1.88 -3.97
N ASN A 525 -20.97 0.66 -3.51
CA ASN A 525 -20.35 -0.54 -4.05
C ASN A 525 -21.33 -1.37 -4.92
N PRO A 526 -20.99 -1.62 -6.20
CA PRO A 526 -21.86 -2.29 -7.14
C PRO A 526 -21.85 -3.82 -7.03
N PHE A 527 -20.91 -4.41 -6.29
CA PHE A 527 -20.84 -5.87 -6.10
C PHE A 527 -22.00 -6.41 -5.26
N TYR A 528 -22.70 -5.54 -4.51
CA TYR A 528 -23.71 -5.96 -3.55
C TYR A 528 -25.15 -5.79 -4.04
N GLY A 529 -25.41 -5.02 -5.10
CA GLY A 529 -26.79 -4.76 -5.54
C GLY A 529 -27.71 -4.36 -4.37
N ASN A 530 -28.89 -5.01 -4.27
CA ASN A 530 -29.83 -4.80 -3.17
C ASN A 530 -29.46 -5.56 -1.88
N ASP A 531 -28.45 -6.42 -1.89
CA ASP A 531 -28.13 -7.38 -0.82
C ASP A 531 -27.70 -6.69 0.49
N MET A 532 -27.13 -5.49 0.40
CA MET A 532 -26.67 -4.69 1.54
C MET A 532 -27.58 -3.49 1.83
N SER A 533 -28.71 -3.36 1.13
CA SER A 533 -29.64 -2.23 1.32
C SER A 533 -30.23 -2.18 2.74
N PHE A 534 -30.30 -3.32 3.44
CA PHE A 534 -30.78 -3.40 4.81
C PHE A 534 -29.90 -2.61 5.80
N LEU A 535 -28.65 -2.29 5.44
CA LEU A 535 -27.73 -1.54 6.31
C LEU A 535 -28.08 -0.05 6.43
N LYS A 536 -28.98 0.47 5.59
CA LYS A 536 -29.41 1.88 5.63
C LYS A 536 -30.01 2.21 7.00
N GLY A 537 -29.34 3.10 7.74
CA GLY A 537 -29.73 3.47 9.10
C GLY A 537 -29.46 2.41 10.18
N VAL A 538 -28.74 1.33 9.87
CA VAL A 538 -28.32 0.31 10.85
C VAL A 538 -27.03 0.75 11.52
N ARG A 539 -27.15 1.26 12.74
CA ARG A 539 -26.03 1.73 13.57
C ARG A 539 -25.99 1.08 14.94
N ASN A 540 -24.79 0.86 15.45
CA ASN A 540 -24.53 0.28 16.78
C ASN A 540 -25.25 -1.05 17.00
N LYS A 541 -25.31 -1.89 15.96
CA LYS A 541 -25.98 -3.19 15.99
C LYS A 541 -25.00 -4.33 16.04
N ASN A 542 -25.42 -5.43 16.66
CA ASN A 542 -24.69 -6.69 16.64
C ASN A 542 -25.18 -7.52 15.45
N ILE A 543 -24.33 -7.72 14.46
CA ILE A 543 -24.64 -8.42 13.21
C ILE A 543 -23.91 -9.75 13.21
N ALA A 544 -24.66 -10.84 13.27
CA ALA A 544 -24.13 -12.17 13.04
C ALA A 544 -24.08 -12.45 11.54
N TYR A 545 -23.01 -13.07 11.07
CA TYR A 545 -22.85 -13.38 9.65
C TYR A 545 -22.20 -14.75 9.43
N PHE A 546 -22.62 -15.40 8.35
CA PHE A 546 -22.06 -16.64 7.83
C PHE A 546 -21.41 -16.36 6.47
N LEU A 547 -20.20 -16.90 6.23
CA LEU A 547 -19.41 -16.86 4.99
C LEU A 547 -19.84 -15.80 3.95
N HIS A 548 -19.33 -14.57 4.10
CA HIS A 548 -19.42 -13.52 3.08
C HIS A 548 -18.00 -13.14 2.64
N ALA A 549 -17.73 -13.17 1.33
CA ALA A 549 -16.41 -12.78 0.78
C ALA A 549 -16.05 -11.30 1.05
N TYR A 550 -17.03 -10.51 1.51
CA TYR A 550 -16.88 -9.09 1.78
C TYR A 550 -17.58 -8.72 3.08
N ILE A 551 -16.83 -8.67 4.17
CA ILE A 551 -17.37 -8.42 5.51
C ILE A 551 -17.35 -6.95 5.88
N TYR A 552 -16.45 -6.16 5.29
CA TYR A 552 -16.26 -4.76 5.64
C TYR A 552 -17.53 -3.90 5.53
N PRO A 553 -18.40 -4.03 4.50
CA PRO A 553 -19.62 -3.24 4.43
C PRO A 553 -20.55 -3.41 5.65
N LEU A 554 -20.51 -4.57 6.32
CA LEU A 554 -21.38 -4.86 7.46
C LEU A 554 -21.09 -3.98 8.68
N TYR A 555 -19.88 -3.40 8.78
CA TYR A 555 -19.58 -2.40 9.82
C TYR A 555 -20.49 -1.17 9.71
N GLY A 556 -21.09 -0.94 8.54
CA GLY A 556 -22.14 0.05 8.31
C GLY A 556 -21.65 1.49 8.43
N GLU A 557 -22.58 2.40 8.70
CA GLU A 557 -22.30 3.83 8.84
C GLU A 557 -21.43 4.08 10.09
N GLY A 558 -20.35 4.85 9.92
CA GLY A 558 -19.40 5.18 10.99
C GLY A 558 -18.70 3.97 11.63
N LEU A 559 -18.62 2.84 10.91
CA LEU A 559 -18.02 1.59 11.40
C LEU A 559 -18.60 1.09 12.74
N SER A 560 -19.87 1.43 12.99
CA SER A 560 -20.50 1.33 14.30
C SER A 560 -20.98 -0.09 14.66
N ASN A 561 -21.27 -0.92 13.66
CA ASN A 561 -21.83 -2.26 13.91
C ASN A 561 -20.75 -3.26 14.35
N ASN A 562 -21.09 -4.13 15.29
CA ASN A 562 -20.21 -5.21 15.75
C ASN A 562 -20.51 -6.48 14.98
N LEU A 563 -19.48 -7.15 14.49
CA LEU A 563 -19.64 -8.32 13.64
C LEU A 563 -19.32 -9.59 14.42
N PHE A 564 -20.20 -10.58 14.31
CA PHE A 564 -20.11 -11.85 15.02
C PHE A 564 -20.09 -13.00 14.03
N TYR A 565 -18.99 -13.75 14.02
CA TYR A 565 -18.81 -14.82 13.05
C TYR A 565 -19.58 -16.09 13.44
N LEU A 566 -20.37 -16.66 12.52
CA LEU A 566 -21.22 -17.83 12.78
C LEU A 566 -20.58 -19.20 12.47
N GLY A 567 -19.43 -19.26 11.80
CA GLY A 567 -18.89 -20.56 11.31
C GLY A 567 -18.46 -21.56 12.38
N ASN A 568 -18.26 -21.14 13.63
CA ASN A 568 -17.96 -22.04 14.75
C ASN A 568 -19.20 -22.71 15.35
N VAL A 569 -20.38 -22.25 14.96
CA VAL A 569 -21.66 -22.84 15.37
C VAL A 569 -21.88 -24.12 14.57
N LYS A 570 -22.27 -25.21 15.25
CA LYS A 570 -22.38 -26.54 14.61
C LYS A 570 -23.81 -27.06 14.50
N ASN A 571 -24.70 -26.59 15.38
CA ASN A 571 -26.07 -27.06 15.47
C ASN A 571 -27.00 -25.93 15.96
N GLU A 572 -28.31 -26.19 15.87
CA GLU A 572 -29.36 -25.23 16.22
C GLU A 572 -29.29 -24.75 17.68
N SER A 573 -29.03 -25.64 18.64
CA SER A 573 -28.93 -25.28 20.06
C SER A 573 -27.76 -24.32 20.31
N SER A 574 -26.58 -24.62 19.76
CA SER A 574 -25.42 -23.74 19.84
C SER A 574 -25.64 -22.42 19.10
N PHE A 575 -26.43 -22.42 18.03
CA PHE A 575 -26.79 -21.20 17.30
C PHE A 575 -27.66 -20.28 18.15
N LYS A 576 -28.69 -20.84 18.78
CA LYS A 576 -29.57 -20.10 19.68
C LYS A 576 -28.81 -19.48 20.85
N GLU A 577 -27.97 -20.28 21.51
CA GLU A 577 -27.11 -19.78 22.60
C GLU A 577 -26.20 -18.66 22.11
N TYR A 578 -25.61 -18.79 20.92
CA TYR A 578 -24.74 -17.78 20.33
C TYR A 578 -25.47 -16.47 20.03
N ILE A 579 -26.68 -16.56 19.46
CA ILE A 579 -27.54 -15.41 19.14
C ILE A 579 -27.94 -14.66 20.42
N ASP A 580 -28.38 -15.39 21.45
CA ASP A 580 -28.82 -14.83 22.73
C ASP A 580 -27.63 -14.20 23.49
N LYS A 581 -26.50 -14.93 23.59
CA LYS A 581 -25.28 -14.49 24.29
C LYS A 581 -24.72 -13.20 23.72
N ASN A 582 -24.63 -13.10 22.39
CA ASN A 582 -24.07 -11.93 21.72
C ASN A 582 -25.11 -10.84 21.44
N LYS A 583 -26.37 -11.03 21.86
CA LYS A 583 -27.47 -10.07 21.68
C LYS A 583 -27.59 -9.64 20.21
N ILE A 584 -27.67 -10.61 19.31
CA ILE A 584 -27.66 -10.37 17.87
C ILE A 584 -28.93 -9.64 17.42
N ASP A 585 -28.77 -8.50 16.76
CA ASP A 585 -29.86 -7.70 16.19
C ASP A 585 -30.19 -8.13 14.75
N TYR A 586 -29.15 -8.51 13.98
CA TYR A 586 -29.29 -8.95 12.59
C TYR A 586 -28.50 -10.23 12.35
N ALA A 587 -29.06 -11.18 11.61
CA ALA A 587 -28.40 -12.42 11.25
C ALA A 587 -28.40 -12.61 9.73
N ILE A 588 -27.22 -12.72 9.15
CA ILE A 588 -26.99 -13.02 7.73
C ILE A 588 -26.57 -14.47 7.63
N VAL A 589 -27.43 -15.30 7.03
CA VAL A 589 -27.25 -16.75 7.00
C VAL A 589 -27.39 -17.27 5.58
N ALA A 590 -26.65 -18.34 5.25
CA ALA A 590 -26.78 -18.98 3.96
C ALA A 590 -28.21 -19.50 3.77
N LYS A 591 -28.80 -19.20 2.61
CA LYS A 591 -30.17 -19.56 2.30
C LYS A 591 -30.36 -21.08 2.31
N GLY A 592 -31.42 -21.55 2.96
CA GLY A 592 -31.70 -22.98 3.11
C GLY A 592 -30.81 -23.72 4.13
N SER A 593 -29.87 -23.02 4.79
CA SER A 593 -29.08 -23.58 5.89
C SER A 593 -29.96 -23.93 7.10
N ILE A 594 -29.40 -24.69 8.05
CA ILE A 594 -30.09 -24.97 9.33
C ILE A 594 -30.44 -23.68 10.09
N TYR A 595 -29.59 -22.65 9.98
CA TYR A 595 -29.80 -21.34 10.62
C TYR A 595 -30.93 -20.55 9.96
N ASP A 596 -30.99 -20.60 8.62
CA ASP A 596 -32.09 -20.00 7.86
C ASP A 596 -33.43 -20.63 8.24
N LYS A 597 -33.51 -21.97 8.28
CA LYS A 597 -34.72 -22.69 8.70
C LYS A 597 -35.15 -22.35 10.13
N TYR A 598 -34.20 -22.25 11.05
CA TYR A 598 -34.47 -21.84 12.43
C TYR A 598 -35.06 -20.43 12.50
N LEU A 599 -34.38 -19.44 11.89
CA LEU A 599 -34.79 -18.03 11.95
C LEU A 599 -36.13 -17.77 11.25
N ARG A 600 -36.47 -18.54 10.20
CA ARG A 600 -37.79 -18.48 9.56
C ARG A 600 -38.94 -18.89 10.49
N ASN A 601 -38.67 -19.82 11.40
CA ASN A 601 -39.67 -20.37 12.32
C ASN A 601 -39.69 -19.63 13.67
N ASP A 602 -38.64 -18.89 14.00
CA ASP A 602 -38.55 -18.10 15.24
C ASP A 602 -39.31 -16.78 15.10
N ARG A 603 -40.40 -16.63 15.85
CA ARG A 603 -41.26 -15.44 15.85
C ARG A 603 -40.53 -14.16 16.29
N LYS A 604 -39.35 -14.27 16.92
CA LYS A 604 -38.54 -13.11 17.30
C LYS A 604 -37.83 -12.48 16.11
N PHE A 605 -37.70 -13.18 14.98
CA PHE A 605 -36.97 -12.68 13.81
C PHE A 605 -37.92 -12.43 12.64
N THR A 606 -37.65 -11.36 11.88
CA THR A 606 -38.33 -11.07 10.62
C THR A 606 -37.33 -11.03 9.47
N LEU A 607 -37.73 -11.59 8.33
CA LEU A 607 -36.94 -11.57 7.11
C LEU A 607 -36.97 -10.16 6.51
N VAL A 608 -35.83 -9.48 6.46
CA VAL A 608 -35.69 -8.12 5.92
C VAL A 608 -35.05 -8.09 4.54
N TYR A 609 -34.35 -9.17 4.15
CA TYR A 609 -33.83 -9.34 2.80
C TYR A 609 -33.86 -10.82 2.42
N ASN A 610 -34.37 -11.12 1.22
CA ASN A 610 -34.50 -12.46 0.66
C ASN A 610 -33.62 -12.57 -0.59
N GLY A 611 -32.44 -13.17 -0.43
CA GLY A 611 -31.42 -13.22 -1.48
C GLY A 611 -31.36 -14.53 -2.25
N LYS A 612 -30.43 -14.61 -3.20
CA LYS A 612 -30.13 -15.87 -3.91
C LYS A 612 -29.25 -16.80 -3.09
N GLN A 613 -28.24 -16.26 -2.41
CA GLN A 613 -27.25 -17.04 -1.65
C GLN A 613 -27.43 -16.95 -0.13
N HIS A 614 -27.97 -15.85 0.36
CA HIS A 614 -28.15 -15.60 1.79
C HIS A 614 -29.47 -14.87 2.04
N ASP A 615 -29.94 -14.99 3.27
CA ASP A 615 -31.10 -14.28 3.79
C ASP A 615 -30.66 -13.44 5.00
N VAL A 616 -31.33 -12.31 5.21
CA VAL A 616 -31.06 -11.41 6.35
C VAL A 616 -32.30 -11.33 7.22
N TYR A 617 -32.11 -11.65 8.49
CA TYR A 617 -33.12 -11.59 9.54
C TYR A 617 -32.81 -10.45 10.48
N ARG A 618 -33.86 -9.77 10.96
CA ARG A 618 -33.80 -8.73 11.99
C ARG A 618 -34.58 -9.18 13.21
N LEU A 619 -34.01 -9.00 14.40
CA LEU A 619 -34.70 -9.21 15.65
C LEU A 619 -35.82 -8.16 15.83
N ILE A 620 -37.04 -8.63 16.02
CA ILE A 620 -38.20 -7.83 16.42
C ILE A 620 -38.15 -7.73 17.94
N LYS A 621 -38.17 -6.50 18.45
CA LYS A 621 -38.26 -6.23 19.89
C LYS A 621 -39.69 -6.39 20.38
#